data_AF-A0A1B6JMR6-F1
#
_entry.id   AF-A0A1B6JMR6-F1
#
_cell.length_a   1.000
_cell.length_b   1.000
_cell.length_c   1.000
_cell.angle_alpha   90.00
_cell.angle_beta   90.00
_cell.angle_gamma   90.00
#
_symmetry.space_group_name_H-M   'P 1'
#
loop_
_entity.id
_entity.type
_entity.pdbx_description
1 polymer ?
#
loop_
_entity_poly.entity_id
_entity_poly.type
_entity_poly.pdbx_seq_one_letter_code
_entity_poly.pdbx_strand_id
1 'polypeptide(L)'
;MINVVSKSANLSPYLKATSQAVASSVKPLVKPAVIPVTTQVRWAHTDIQVPDFSSYRRKATRDPTSKNVNSDESRKAFTYLIVGGGAVATAYAAKTVVRQLVSTMSASADVLALAKIEVKLSAIPEGKSVTFKWRGKPLFIRHRTAQ
;
A
#
# COMPACT_ATOMS: atom_id res chain seq x y z
N MET A 1 -29.64 30.39 23.32
CA MET A 1 -29.82 31.31 22.17
C MET A 1 -28.44 31.78 21.76
N ILE A 2 -27.89 31.26 20.66
CA ILE A 2 -26.50 31.50 20.27
C ILE A 2 -26.49 32.05 18.85
N ASN A 3 -26.02 33.29 18.72
CA ASN A 3 -25.89 34.04 17.48
C ASN A 3 -24.51 33.76 16.89
N VAL A 4 -24.43 33.30 15.63
CA VAL A 4 -23.15 33.06 14.95
C VAL A 4 -23.04 34.04 13.79
N VAL A 5 -22.21 35.07 14.00
CA VAL A 5 -21.67 35.93 12.95
C VAL A 5 -20.63 35.12 12.18
N SER A 6 -20.96 34.66 10.97
CA SER A 6 -19.99 34.03 10.08
C SER A 6 -19.31 35.08 9.22
N LYS A 7 -18.01 35.21 9.43
CA LYS A 7 -17.08 36.05 8.65
C LYS A 7 -16.94 35.41 7.27
N SER A 8 -17.41 36.11 6.23
CA SER A 8 -17.28 35.73 4.82
C SER A 8 -15.80 35.49 4.47
N ALA A 9 -15.42 34.24 4.27
CA ALA A 9 -14.15 33.83 3.71
C ALA A 9 -14.37 33.35 2.27
N ASN A 10 -13.73 34.06 1.34
CA ASN A 10 -13.37 33.69 -0.03
C ASN A 10 -14.03 32.42 -0.60
N LEU A 11 -15.19 32.59 -1.25
CA LEU A 11 -15.69 31.65 -2.24
C LEU A 11 -15.14 32.03 -3.63
N SER A 12 -14.49 31.06 -4.24
CA SER A 12 -13.88 31.04 -5.58
C SER A 12 -14.77 31.61 -6.70
N PRO A 13 -14.19 32.06 -7.83
CA PRO A 13 -14.80 33.02 -8.76
C PRO A 13 -15.86 32.46 -9.73
N TYR A 14 -16.44 31.29 -9.44
CA TYR A 14 -17.38 30.61 -10.34
C TYR A 14 -18.82 31.13 -10.29
N LEU A 15 -19.13 32.07 -9.38
CA LEU A 15 -20.40 32.81 -9.36
C LEU A 15 -20.32 34.13 -10.15
N LYS A 16 -19.71 34.12 -11.34
CA LYS A 16 -20.01 35.14 -12.34
C LYS A 16 -21.28 34.72 -13.07
N ALA A 17 -22.42 35.05 -12.47
CA ALA A 17 -23.67 35.10 -13.20
C ALA A 17 -23.47 36.00 -14.42
N THR A 18 -23.56 35.41 -15.60
CA THR A 18 -23.64 36.10 -16.88
C THR A 18 -24.89 36.97 -16.89
N SER A 19 -24.77 38.21 -16.38
CA SER A 19 -25.63 39.30 -16.79
C SER A 19 -25.10 39.79 -18.13
N GLN A 20 -25.43 39.07 -19.20
CA GLN A 20 -25.40 39.67 -20.53
C GLN A 20 -26.67 40.51 -20.66
N ALA A 21 -26.56 41.79 -20.32
CA ALA A 21 -27.51 42.79 -20.78
C ALA A 21 -27.31 42.93 -22.30
N VAL A 22 -28.24 42.39 -23.08
CA VAL A 22 -28.38 42.75 -24.49
C VAL A 22 -28.75 44.23 -24.52
N ALA A 23 -27.81 45.07 -24.96
CA ALA A 23 -28.05 46.50 -25.16
C ALA A 23 -28.97 46.68 -26.37
N SER A 24 -30.28 46.71 -26.15
CA SER A 24 -31.24 47.25 -27.13
C SER A 24 -31.35 48.76 -26.92
N SER A 25 -31.08 49.53 -27.97
CA SER A 25 -31.04 50.99 -27.99
C SER A 25 -32.43 51.65 -28.00
N VAL A 26 -33.35 51.18 -27.16
CA VAL A 26 -34.69 51.76 -27.03
C VAL A 26 -34.79 52.45 -25.66
N LYS A 27 -34.96 53.77 -25.66
CA LYS A 27 -35.19 54.56 -24.43
C LYS A 27 -36.52 54.11 -23.79
N PRO A 28 -36.54 53.66 -22.53
CA PRO A 28 -37.79 53.28 -21.87
C PRO A 28 -38.56 54.53 -21.44
N LEU A 29 -39.85 54.60 -21.82
CA LEU A 29 -40.75 55.73 -21.57
C LEU A 29 -41.48 55.66 -20.20
N VAL A 30 -41.07 54.76 -19.32
CA VAL A 30 -41.59 54.63 -17.94
C VAL A 30 -40.42 54.32 -17.00
N LYS A 31 -40.38 54.97 -15.83
CA LYS A 31 -39.40 54.67 -14.77
C LYS A 31 -39.41 53.16 -14.49
N PRO A 32 -38.28 52.43 -14.56
CA PRO A 32 -38.26 51.03 -14.22
C PRO A 32 -38.57 50.92 -12.72
N ALA A 33 -39.77 50.42 -12.39
CA ALA A 33 -40.07 50.02 -11.03
C ALA A 33 -39.13 48.85 -10.70
N VAL A 34 -38.07 49.13 -9.95
CA VAL A 34 -37.18 48.11 -9.40
C VAL A 34 -37.99 47.38 -8.35
N ILE A 35 -38.65 46.29 -8.73
CA ILE A 35 -39.23 45.35 -7.77
C ILE A 35 -38.03 44.66 -7.10
N PRO A 36 -37.77 44.85 -5.80
CA PRO A 36 -36.71 44.13 -5.13
C PRO A 36 -37.15 42.65 -5.03
N VAL A 37 -36.77 41.84 -6.02
CA VAL A 37 -36.92 40.39 -5.93
C VAL A 37 -35.93 39.91 -4.87
N THR A 38 -36.42 39.70 -3.65
CA THR A 38 -35.66 39.02 -2.62
C THR A 38 -35.55 37.55 -3.03
N THR A 39 -34.42 37.16 -3.61
CA THR A 39 -34.16 35.73 -3.88
C THR A 39 -33.88 35.04 -2.55
N GLN A 40 -34.93 34.54 -1.89
CA GLN A 40 -34.79 33.71 -0.71
C GLN A 40 -34.37 32.31 -1.17
N VAL A 41 -33.07 32.00 -1.09
CA VAL A 41 -32.55 30.67 -1.43
C VAL A 41 -32.95 29.71 -0.31
N ARG A 42 -33.89 28.81 -0.60
CA ARG A 42 -34.23 27.70 0.29
C ARG A 42 -33.14 26.64 0.15
N TRP A 43 -32.42 26.38 1.23
CA TRP A 43 -31.47 25.28 1.31
C TRP A 43 -32.21 24.04 1.79
N ALA A 44 -32.95 23.37 0.90
CA ALA A 44 -33.52 22.06 1.23
C ALA A 44 -32.52 20.96 0.86
N HIS A 45 -32.50 19.88 1.64
CA HIS A 45 -31.68 18.70 1.34
C HIS A 45 -32.07 18.03 0.01
N THR A 46 -33.26 18.32 -0.51
CA THR A 46 -33.78 17.86 -1.80
C THR A 46 -33.13 18.55 -3.01
N ASP A 47 -32.52 19.72 -2.79
CA ASP A 47 -31.93 20.53 -3.87
C ASP A 47 -30.47 20.14 -4.13
N ILE A 48 -29.91 19.26 -3.29
CA ILE A 48 -28.55 18.75 -3.40
C ILE A 48 -28.53 17.63 -4.45
N GLN A 49 -28.07 17.98 -5.66
CA GLN A 49 -27.77 17.01 -6.71
C GLN A 49 -26.34 16.49 -6.57
N VAL A 50 -26.16 15.17 -6.74
CA VAL A 50 -24.82 14.57 -6.74
C VAL A 50 -24.09 15.04 -8.00
N PRO A 51 -22.88 15.62 -7.88
CA PRO A 51 -22.09 16.02 -9.03
C PRO A 51 -21.74 14.84 -9.96
N ASP A 52 -21.46 15.14 -11.23
CA ASP A 52 -21.02 14.11 -12.16
C ASP A 52 -19.57 13.66 -11.87
N PHE A 53 -19.40 12.34 -11.71
CA PHE A 53 -18.11 11.68 -11.52
C PHE A 53 -17.69 10.84 -12.74
N SER A 54 -18.30 11.05 -13.89
CA SER A 54 -18.04 10.29 -15.12
C SER A 54 -16.56 10.28 -15.53
N SER A 55 -15.81 11.35 -15.21
CA SER A 55 -14.37 11.47 -15.44
C SER A 55 -13.51 10.54 -14.56
N TYR A 56 -13.96 10.23 -13.35
CA TYR A 56 -13.23 9.38 -12.39
C TYR A 56 -13.70 7.92 -12.40
N ARG A 57 -14.88 7.66 -12.97
CA ARG A 57 -15.43 6.31 -13.07
C ARG A 57 -14.56 5.45 -13.98
N ARG A 58 -14.38 4.19 -13.58
CA ARG A 58 -13.79 3.18 -14.46
C ARG A 58 -14.69 3.01 -15.69
N LYS A 59 -14.10 2.66 -16.83
CA LYS A 59 -14.83 2.46 -18.10
C LYS A 59 -16.05 1.52 -17.95
N ALA A 60 -15.93 0.50 -17.10
CA ALA A 60 -16.97 -0.50 -16.83
C ALA A 60 -18.18 -0.01 -16.00
N THR A 61 -18.16 1.21 -15.45
CA THR A 61 -19.24 1.77 -14.60
C THR A 61 -19.67 3.17 -15.05
N ARG A 62 -19.25 3.60 -16.25
CA ARG A 62 -19.52 4.94 -16.79
C ARG A 62 -20.95 5.07 -17.33
N ASP A 63 -21.49 3.99 -17.87
CA ASP A 63 -22.86 3.97 -18.39
C ASP A 63 -23.88 3.86 -17.24
N PRO A 64 -24.78 4.85 -17.07
CA PRO A 64 -25.78 4.86 -16.00
C PRO A 64 -26.92 3.85 -16.19
N THR A 65 -27.12 3.35 -17.42
CA THR A 65 -28.22 2.42 -17.75
C THR A 65 -27.85 0.97 -17.53
N SER A 66 -26.54 0.67 -17.48
CA SER A 66 -26.01 -0.66 -17.28
C SER A 66 -26.02 -1.08 -15.80
N LYS A 67 -26.18 -2.38 -15.54
CA LYS A 67 -26.10 -2.93 -14.18
C LYS A 67 -24.64 -3.08 -13.74
N ASN A 68 -24.23 -2.32 -12.73
CA ASN A 68 -22.86 -2.36 -12.19
C ASN A 68 -22.48 -3.70 -11.55
N VAL A 69 -23.45 -4.54 -11.17
CA VAL A 69 -23.21 -5.87 -10.57
C VAL A 69 -22.46 -6.79 -11.54
N ASN A 70 -22.75 -6.68 -12.84
CA ASN A 70 -22.12 -7.54 -13.86
C ASN A 70 -20.61 -7.31 -13.98
N SER A 71 -20.14 -6.10 -13.69
CA SER A 71 -18.71 -5.72 -13.75
C SER A 71 -18.07 -5.57 -12.37
N ASP A 72 -18.77 -5.97 -11.30
CA ASP A 72 -18.29 -5.79 -9.93
C ASP A 72 -17.16 -6.76 -9.57
N GLU A 73 -17.32 -8.02 -9.93
CA GLU A 73 -16.35 -9.07 -9.61
C GLU A 73 -14.98 -8.79 -10.25
N SER A 74 -14.93 -8.45 -11.55
CA SER A 74 -13.67 -8.16 -12.25
C SER A 74 -12.93 -6.95 -11.67
N ARG A 75 -13.66 -5.92 -11.23
CA ARG A 75 -13.09 -4.72 -10.61
C ARG A 75 -12.47 -5.01 -9.25
N LYS A 76 -13.11 -5.88 -8.46
CA LYS A 76 -12.63 -6.33 -7.15
C LYS A 76 -11.45 -7.28 -7.31
N ALA A 77 -11.58 -8.29 -8.16
CA ALA A 77 -10.54 -9.27 -8.45
C ALA A 77 -9.23 -8.61 -8.89
N PHE A 78 -9.28 -7.62 -9.80
CA PHE A 78 -8.08 -6.86 -10.19
C PHE A 78 -7.40 -6.16 -9.00
N THR A 79 -8.19 -5.51 -8.14
CA THR A 79 -7.67 -4.79 -6.97
C THR A 79 -7.06 -5.78 -5.96
N TYR A 80 -7.77 -6.87 -5.68
CA TYR A 80 -7.28 -7.92 -4.78
C TYR A 80 -6.09 -8.68 -5.33
N LEU A 81 -5.97 -8.84 -6.63
CA LEU A 81 -4.81 -9.46 -7.26
C LEU A 81 -3.56 -8.59 -7.10
N ILE A 82 -3.68 -7.27 -7.27
CA ILE A 82 -2.56 -6.35 -7.03
C ILE A 82 -2.15 -6.38 -5.55
N VAL A 83 -3.12 -6.28 -4.64
CA VAL A 83 -2.84 -6.30 -3.19
C VAL A 83 -2.25 -7.65 -2.77
N GLY A 84 -2.84 -8.76 -3.21
CA GLY A 84 -2.39 -10.11 -2.91
C GLY A 84 -1.02 -10.40 -3.49
N GLY A 85 -0.79 -10.06 -4.76
CA GLY A 85 0.51 -10.21 -5.41
C GLY A 85 1.60 -9.37 -4.74
N GLY A 86 1.29 -8.13 -4.40
CA GLY A 86 2.19 -7.25 -3.64
C GLY A 86 2.51 -7.82 -2.25
N ALA A 87 1.51 -8.35 -1.53
CA ALA A 87 1.69 -8.96 -0.22
C ALA A 87 2.58 -10.21 -0.26
N VAL A 88 2.45 -11.06 -1.29
CA VAL A 88 3.31 -12.23 -1.46
C VAL A 88 4.76 -11.82 -1.73
N ALA A 89 4.96 -10.84 -2.61
CA ALA A 89 6.30 -10.35 -2.93
C ALA A 89 6.99 -9.73 -1.70
N THR A 90 6.28 -8.90 -0.93
CA THR A 90 6.82 -8.30 0.30
C THR A 90 7.08 -9.34 1.38
N ALA A 91 6.20 -10.34 1.55
CA ALA A 91 6.41 -11.43 2.47
C ALA A 91 7.67 -12.26 2.13
N TYR A 92 7.91 -12.52 0.84
CA TYR A 92 9.13 -13.20 0.40
C TYR A 92 10.39 -12.38 0.71
N ALA A 93 10.37 -11.09 0.39
CA ALA A 93 11.48 -10.19 0.70
C ALA A 93 11.74 -10.14 2.22
N ALA A 94 10.70 -9.95 3.03
CA ALA A 94 10.80 -9.97 4.48
C ALA A 94 11.38 -11.29 5.00
N LYS A 95 10.90 -12.44 4.48
CA LYS A 95 11.44 -13.76 4.81
C LYS A 95 12.94 -13.85 4.53
N THR A 96 13.40 -13.36 3.37
CA THR A 96 14.83 -13.42 3.03
C THR A 96 15.68 -12.57 3.96
N VAL A 97 15.23 -11.35 4.30
CA VAL A 97 15.96 -10.44 5.18
C VAL A 97 16.01 -11.00 6.60
N VAL A 98 14.87 -11.42 7.15
CA VAL A 98 14.79 -12.00 8.49
C VAL A 98 15.65 -13.27 8.57
N ARG A 99 15.55 -14.15 7.57
CA ARG A 99 16.38 -15.37 7.52
C ARG A 99 17.87 -15.03 7.48
N GLN A 100 18.29 -14.04 6.72
CA GLN A 100 19.69 -13.65 6.65
C GLN A 100 20.18 -13.17 8.02
N LEU A 101 19.42 -12.30 8.69
CA LEU A 101 19.75 -11.82 10.03
C LEU A 101 19.87 -12.97 11.04
N VAL A 102 18.90 -13.88 11.07
CA VAL A 102 18.97 -15.07 11.94
C VAL A 102 20.18 -15.95 11.58
N SER A 103 20.49 -16.11 10.28
CA SER A 103 21.63 -16.89 9.83
C SER A 103 22.97 -16.30 10.27
N THR A 104 23.08 -14.97 10.43
CA THR A 104 24.31 -14.34 10.92
C THR A 104 24.61 -14.67 12.38
N MET A 105 23.60 -15.06 13.16
CA MET A 105 23.78 -15.53 14.54
C MET A 105 24.08 -17.04 14.62
N SER A 106 23.99 -17.77 13.50
CA SER A 106 24.29 -19.20 13.43
C SER A 106 25.79 -19.46 13.28
N ALA A 107 26.18 -20.74 13.38
CA ALA A 107 27.58 -21.15 13.24
C ALA A 107 28.16 -20.67 11.91
N SER A 108 29.20 -19.85 11.98
CA SER A 108 29.90 -19.33 10.81
C SER A 108 30.65 -20.46 10.08
N ALA A 109 30.96 -20.22 8.80
CA ALA A 109 31.62 -21.20 7.95
C ALA A 109 32.94 -21.74 8.54
N ASP A 110 33.68 -20.92 9.30
CA ASP A 110 34.91 -21.34 9.97
C ASP A 110 34.67 -22.38 11.09
N VAL A 111 33.63 -22.16 11.92
CA VAL A 111 33.22 -23.15 12.95
C VAL A 111 32.70 -24.45 12.32
N LEU A 112 32.09 -24.36 11.13
CA LEU A 112 31.69 -25.51 10.33
C LEU A 112 32.87 -26.20 9.62
N ALA A 113 33.91 -25.47 9.24
CA ALA A 113 35.12 -26.06 8.70
C ALA A 113 35.82 -26.95 9.76
N LEU A 114 35.82 -26.50 11.02
CA LEU A 114 36.29 -27.29 12.16
C LEU A 114 35.32 -28.43 12.57
N ALA A 115 34.18 -28.59 11.90
CA ALA A 115 33.22 -29.65 12.21
C ALA A 115 33.75 -31.04 11.89
N LYS A 116 34.59 -31.16 10.87
CA LYS A 116 35.11 -32.44 10.40
C LYS A 116 36.62 -32.36 10.43
N ILE A 117 37.26 -33.42 10.90
CA ILE A 117 38.70 -33.55 10.88
C ILE A 117 39.07 -34.79 10.07
N GLU A 118 40.05 -34.65 9.19
CA GLU A 118 40.63 -35.79 8.48
C GLU A 118 41.87 -36.24 9.25
N VAL A 119 41.92 -37.52 9.61
CA VAL A 119 43.04 -38.11 10.36
C VAL A 119 43.73 -39.15 9.49
N LYS A 120 45.04 -38.97 9.27
CA LYS A 120 45.87 -39.95 8.57
C LYS A 120 46.09 -41.18 9.46
N LEU A 121 45.37 -42.26 9.16
CA LEU A 121 45.43 -43.50 9.94
C LEU A 121 46.77 -44.24 9.80
N SER A 122 47.47 -44.08 8.67
CA SER A 122 48.76 -44.73 8.40
C SER A 122 49.91 -44.26 9.30
N ALA A 123 49.77 -43.09 9.92
CA ALA A 123 50.78 -42.54 10.82
C ALA A 123 50.64 -43.06 12.28
N ILE A 124 49.59 -43.83 12.59
CA ILE A 124 49.32 -44.34 13.94
C ILE A 124 49.73 -45.82 14.01
N PRO A 125 50.82 -46.18 14.72
CA PRO A 125 51.23 -47.58 14.88
C PRO A 125 50.23 -48.35 15.75
N GLU A 126 50.11 -49.64 15.48
CA GLU A 126 49.21 -50.56 16.19
C GLU A 126 49.49 -50.56 17.71
N GLY A 127 48.44 -50.60 18.51
CA GLY A 127 48.53 -50.62 19.97
C GLY A 127 48.73 -49.24 20.64
N LYS A 128 49.02 -48.18 19.88
CA LYS A 128 49.09 -46.81 20.43
C LYS A 128 47.74 -46.09 20.35
N SER A 129 47.50 -45.22 21.34
CA SER A 129 46.35 -44.31 21.39
C SER A 129 46.85 -42.88 21.21
N VAL A 130 46.25 -42.14 20.28
CA VAL A 130 46.60 -40.75 19.98
C VAL A 130 45.42 -39.85 20.34
N THR A 131 45.70 -38.69 20.93
CA THR A 131 44.69 -37.71 21.31
C THR A 131 44.74 -36.51 20.38
N PHE A 132 43.60 -36.16 19.78
CA PHE A 132 43.42 -34.98 18.94
C PHE A 132 42.50 -33.98 19.64
N LYS A 133 42.73 -32.68 19.45
CA LYS A 133 41.82 -31.64 19.93
C LYS A 133 40.72 -31.42 18.89
N TRP A 134 39.46 -31.70 19.23
CA TRP A 134 38.31 -31.51 18.35
C TRP A 134 37.20 -30.71 19.04
N ARG A 135 36.83 -29.57 18.45
CA ARG A 135 35.81 -28.64 19.00
C ARG A 135 35.94 -28.35 20.50
N GLY A 136 37.17 -28.18 20.98
CA GLY A 136 37.46 -27.89 22.39
C GLY A 136 37.41 -29.09 23.34
N LYS A 137 37.13 -30.29 22.83
CA LYS A 137 37.14 -31.56 23.59
C LYS A 137 38.26 -32.48 23.07
N PRO A 138 38.88 -33.30 23.93
CA PRO A 138 39.83 -34.30 23.47
C PRO A 138 39.10 -35.45 22.77
N LEU A 139 39.56 -35.82 21.58
CA LEU A 139 39.11 -36.97 20.80
C LEU A 139 40.21 -38.03 20.79
N PHE A 140 39.90 -39.23 21.27
CA PHE A 140 40.84 -40.34 21.37
C PHE A 140 40.67 -41.30 20.20
N ILE A 141 41.76 -41.58 19.48
CA ILE A 141 41.80 -42.55 18.38
C ILE A 141 42.78 -43.65 18.78
N ARG A 142 42.28 -44.89 18.83
CA ARG A 142 43.06 -46.07 19.20
C ARG A 142 43.13 -47.06 18.03
N HIS A 143 44.36 -47.37 17.61
CA HIS A 143 44.59 -48.44 16.63
C HIS A 143 44.65 -49.78 17.38
N ARG A 144 43.57 -50.58 17.29
CA ARG A 144 43.47 -51.88 17.96
C ARG A 144 44.35 -52.93 17.24
N THR A 145 44.95 -53.82 18.01
CA THR A 145 45.60 -55.04 17.50
C THR A 145 44.53 -56.11 17.21
N ALA A 146 44.89 -57.14 16.44
CA ALA A 146 43.96 -58.19 15.98
C ALA A 146 43.41 -59.13 17.09
N GLN A 147 43.77 -58.89 18.36
CA GLN A 147 43.39 -59.67 19.54
C GLN A 147 42.29 -58.99 20.36
#